data_AF-A0A0J7KUL0-F1
#
_entry.id   AF-A0A0J7KUL0-F1
#
_cell.length_a   1.000
_cell.length_b   1.000
_cell.length_c   1.000
_cell.angle_alpha   90.00
_cell.angle_beta   90.00
_cell.angle_gamma   90.00
#
_symmetry.space_group_name_H-M   'P 1'
#
loop_
_entity.id
_entity.type
_entity.pdbx_description
1 polymer ?
#
loop_
_entity_poly.entity_id
_entity_poly.type
_entity_poly.pdbx_seq_one_letter_code
_entity_poly.pdbx_strand_id
1 'polypeptide(L)'
;MATITCLSDEVISIILGNVSVCIKDVVSFASTCKHFRSMIDDDNVLWQGKLYQRWPDLKRVYNKRKYEEHVNFGKEVKASIKCRRELWCYLMQISEMHYYKDDLSDSDMKDFDLLFRLDKGAYHMNYYFLIDELMSVLAQSPRESNLTHRYYMKKLLRYLQQCRLKGIWQEFIKYSDKQQILEQAATIVAQWYQPKKHVSYSRVKASLANIAQQVLECLKKEHPNHSIFSTSTELFSFWEDNNIDDNQWDRIEGKQIIDTLRKVLFDEVGFCGWLCVHPDITSRKHTFIDCVLEKKNGNAVSLAIVFHSVARRLGIRCDLISFPSHFFLSWKSKYNTTNPEDEECFYIDVLHRGSILSRNDCPKIRGAKKCPIENFNTYNKTSPIE
;
A
#
# COMPACT_ATOMS: atom_id res chain seq x y z
N MET A 1 -17.56 -11.49 56.33
CA MET A 1 -17.53 -11.03 54.92
C MET A 1 -16.17 -11.39 54.35
N ALA A 2 -16.12 -12.09 53.22
CA ALA A 2 -14.84 -12.32 52.53
C ALA A 2 -14.36 -10.97 51.97
N THR A 3 -13.12 -10.59 52.28
CA THR A 3 -12.48 -9.39 51.72
C THR A 3 -11.77 -9.76 50.42
N ILE A 4 -11.54 -8.78 49.54
CA ILE A 4 -10.82 -9.01 48.27
C ILE A 4 -9.40 -9.57 48.49
N THR A 5 -8.82 -9.30 49.66
CA THR A 5 -7.52 -9.85 50.10
C THR A 5 -7.55 -11.36 50.37
N CYS A 6 -8.72 -11.99 50.42
CA CYS A 6 -8.86 -13.44 50.59
C CYS A 6 -8.92 -14.18 49.25
N LEU A 7 -8.97 -13.48 48.12
CA LEU A 7 -8.94 -14.07 46.79
C LEU A 7 -7.49 -14.40 46.39
N SER A 8 -7.31 -15.41 45.55
CA SER A 8 -5.99 -15.71 44.97
C SER A 8 -5.61 -14.64 43.93
N ASP A 9 -4.31 -14.49 43.70
CA ASP A 9 -3.77 -13.51 42.75
C ASP A 9 -4.32 -13.75 41.33
N GLU A 10 -4.55 -15.00 40.92
CA GLU A 10 -5.14 -15.34 39.63
C GLU A 10 -6.59 -14.87 39.51
N VAL A 11 -7.39 -15.02 40.57
CA VAL A 11 -8.79 -14.57 40.58
C VAL A 11 -8.85 -13.04 40.51
N ILE A 12 -7.97 -12.35 41.24
CA ILE A 12 -7.88 -10.89 41.18
C ILE A 12 -7.44 -10.44 39.78
N SER A 13 -6.45 -11.10 39.17
CA SER A 13 -6.02 -10.84 37.79
C SER A 13 -7.16 -10.99 36.79
N ILE A 14 -7.98 -12.05 36.88
CA ILE A 14 -9.15 -12.26 36.02
C ILE A 14 -10.18 -11.13 36.19
N ILE A 15 -10.46 -10.74 37.44
CA ILE A 15 -11.39 -9.64 37.74
C ILE A 15 -10.89 -8.33 37.14
N LEU A 16 -9.62 -7.99 37.39
CA LEU A 16 -8.98 -6.79 36.84
C LEU A 16 -8.91 -6.85 35.32
N GLY A 17 -8.77 -8.04 34.74
CA GLY A 17 -8.77 -8.30 33.30
C GLY A 17 -10.09 -8.00 32.60
N ASN A 18 -11.19 -7.80 33.32
CA ASN A 18 -12.49 -7.50 32.73
C ASN A 18 -12.49 -6.19 31.91
N VAL A 19 -13.19 -6.15 30.78
CA VAL A 19 -13.31 -4.99 29.89
C VAL A 19 -13.91 -3.76 30.60
N SER A 20 -14.75 -3.95 31.62
CA SER A 20 -15.32 -2.85 32.40
C SER A 20 -14.30 -2.13 33.29
N VAL A 21 -13.16 -2.74 33.58
CA VAL A 21 -12.09 -2.18 34.43
C VAL A 21 -11.05 -1.54 33.53
N CYS A 22 -10.86 -0.23 33.60
CA CYS A 22 -9.88 0.45 32.74
C CYS A 22 -8.46 0.38 33.31
N ILE A 23 -7.46 0.75 32.50
CA ILE A 23 -6.05 0.81 32.93
C ILE A 23 -5.88 1.71 34.18
N LYS A 24 -6.62 2.83 34.25
CA LYS A 24 -6.58 3.72 35.42
C LYS A 24 -7.07 3.01 36.68
N ASP A 25 -8.10 2.16 36.58
CA ASP A 25 -8.63 1.41 37.72
C ASP A 25 -7.63 0.36 38.20
N VAL A 26 -6.98 -0.34 37.27
CA VAL A 26 -5.89 -1.29 37.59
C VAL A 26 -4.74 -0.60 38.33
N VAL A 27 -4.30 0.57 37.85
CA VAL A 27 -3.22 1.35 38.50
C VAL A 27 -3.67 1.87 39.88
N SER A 28 -4.93 2.29 40.01
CA SER A 28 -5.49 2.75 41.29
C SER A 28 -5.56 1.60 42.30
N PHE A 29 -5.99 0.43 41.86
CA PHE A 29 -6.01 -0.78 42.69
C PHE A 29 -4.59 -1.20 43.12
N ALA A 30 -3.62 -1.20 42.21
CA ALA A 30 -2.21 -1.44 42.51
C ALA A 30 -1.61 -0.41 43.49
N SER A 31 -2.24 0.74 43.68
CA SER A 31 -1.78 1.77 44.60
C SER A 31 -2.27 1.57 46.04
N THR A 32 -3.15 0.60 46.28
CA THR A 32 -3.76 0.37 47.61
C THR A 32 -2.85 -0.36 48.59
N CYS A 33 -2.03 -1.32 48.15
CA CYS A 33 -1.09 -2.03 49.03
C CYS A 33 0.13 -2.59 48.26
N LYS A 34 1.18 -2.97 49.00
CA LYS A 34 2.43 -3.50 48.41
C LYS A 34 2.23 -4.85 47.70
N HIS A 35 1.39 -5.73 48.27
CA HIS A 35 1.09 -7.05 47.68
C HIS A 35 0.47 -6.89 46.29
N PHE A 36 -0.62 -6.13 46.19
CA PHE A 36 -1.30 -5.89 44.90
C PHE A 36 -0.43 -5.16 43.90
N ARG A 37 0.44 -4.25 44.36
CA ARG A 37 1.42 -3.60 43.47
C ARG A 37 2.35 -4.61 42.82
N SER A 38 2.99 -5.47 43.63
CA SER A 38 3.92 -6.49 43.14
C SER A 38 3.21 -7.46 42.18
N MET A 39 2.06 -7.99 42.59
CA MET A 39 1.24 -8.89 41.79
C MET A 39 0.92 -8.30 40.41
N ILE A 40 0.50 -7.04 40.36
CA ILE A 40 0.11 -6.39 39.09
C ILE A 40 1.32 -6.00 38.24
N ASP A 41 2.42 -5.53 38.84
CA ASP A 41 3.61 -5.17 38.08
C ASP A 41 4.23 -6.41 37.38
N ASP A 42 4.10 -7.59 37.97
CA ASP A 42 4.59 -8.86 37.41
C ASP A 42 3.60 -9.55 36.46
N ASP A 43 2.33 -9.14 36.43
CA ASP A 43 1.29 -9.75 35.59
C ASP A 43 1.32 -9.23 34.14
N ASN A 44 2.22 -9.81 33.35
CA ASN A 44 2.38 -9.45 31.94
C ASN A 44 1.13 -9.79 31.10
N VAL A 45 0.35 -10.81 31.47
CA VAL A 45 -0.85 -11.25 30.74
C VAL A 45 -1.98 -10.26 30.93
N LEU A 46 -2.19 -9.77 32.16
CA LEU A 46 -3.13 -8.70 32.46
C LEU A 46 -2.79 -7.44 31.66
N TRP A 47 -1.53 -7.00 31.67
CA TRP A 47 -1.11 -5.82 30.92
C TRP A 47 -1.27 -5.99 29.40
N GLN A 48 -0.96 -7.17 28.86
CA GLN A 48 -1.22 -7.49 27.46
C GLN A 48 -2.71 -7.37 27.13
N GLY A 49 -3.56 -7.97 27.97
CA GLY A 49 -5.01 -7.90 27.84
C GLY A 49 -5.51 -6.46 27.85
N LYS A 50 -5.05 -5.65 28.81
CA LYS A 50 -5.41 -4.24 28.95
C LYS A 50 -4.96 -3.38 27.78
N LEU A 51 -3.74 -3.61 27.28
CA LEU A 51 -3.22 -2.92 26.10
C LEU A 51 -4.14 -3.18 24.89
N TYR A 52 -4.51 -4.43 24.63
CA TYR A 52 -5.34 -4.79 23.48
C TYR A 52 -6.80 -4.40 23.65
N GLN A 53 -7.33 -4.41 24.88
CA GLN A 53 -8.68 -3.91 25.17
C GLN A 53 -8.79 -2.43 24.84
N ARG A 54 -7.78 -1.64 25.21
CA ARG A 54 -7.77 -0.19 24.97
C ARG A 54 -7.39 0.16 23.53
N TRP A 55 -6.45 -0.56 22.95
CA TRP A 55 -5.87 -0.31 21.63
C TRP A 55 -5.82 -1.59 20.78
N PRO A 56 -6.95 -2.00 20.19
CA PRO A 56 -7.06 -3.28 19.48
C PRO A 56 -6.14 -3.40 18.26
N ASP A 57 -5.83 -2.28 17.59
CA ASP A 57 -5.00 -2.29 16.38
C ASP A 57 -3.54 -2.70 16.67
N LEU A 58 -3.05 -2.43 17.89
CA LEU A 58 -1.73 -2.84 18.31
C LEU A 58 -1.57 -4.36 18.38
N LYS A 59 -2.66 -5.12 18.63
CA LYS A 59 -2.62 -6.59 18.62
C LYS A 59 -2.06 -7.14 17.31
N ARG A 60 -2.44 -6.54 16.18
CA ARG A 60 -1.93 -6.93 14.85
C ARG A 60 -0.44 -6.63 14.69
N VAL A 61 0.05 -5.55 15.31
CA VAL A 61 1.46 -5.16 15.27
C VAL A 61 2.30 -6.15 16.06
N TYR A 62 1.93 -6.44 17.32
CA TYR A 62 2.68 -7.41 18.15
C TYR A 62 2.57 -8.84 17.62
N ASN A 63 1.43 -9.25 17.06
CA ASN A 63 1.31 -10.58 16.45
C ASN A 63 2.28 -10.81 15.28
N LYS A 64 2.60 -9.76 14.51
CA LYS A 64 3.60 -9.84 13.44
C LYS A 64 5.04 -9.91 13.98
N ARG A 65 5.24 -9.47 15.22
CA ARG A 65 6.53 -9.43 15.92
C ARG A 65 6.69 -10.59 16.91
N LYS A 66 5.87 -11.64 16.81
CA LYS A 66 5.80 -12.73 17.81
C LYS A 66 7.12 -13.52 17.97
N TYR A 67 8.10 -13.31 17.09
CA TYR A 67 9.43 -13.91 17.14
C TYR A 67 10.52 -12.96 17.68
N GLU A 68 10.17 -11.72 18.00
CA GLU A 68 11.03 -10.80 18.75
C GLU A 68 10.90 -11.11 20.26
N GLU A 69 11.89 -10.68 21.05
CA GLU A 69 12.10 -10.93 22.49
C GLU A 69 10.83 -10.94 23.39
N HIS A 70 10.98 -11.46 24.60
CA HIS A 70 9.91 -11.43 25.61
C HIS A 70 9.43 -9.99 25.89
N VAL A 71 8.28 -9.61 25.33
CA VAL A 71 7.71 -8.26 25.46
C VAL A 71 7.16 -8.05 26.88
N ASN A 72 7.62 -7.00 27.54
CA ASN A 72 7.06 -6.53 28.82
C ASN A 72 5.92 -5.53 28.56
N PHE A 73 4.68 -6.02 28.56
CA PHE A 73 3.48 -5.23 28.28
C PHE A 73 3.22 -4.14 29.32
N GLY A 74 3.66 -4.31 30.57
CA GLY A 74 3.59 -3.24 31.58
C GLY A 74 4.42 -2.01 31.16
N LYS A 75 5.62 -2.22 30.62
CA LYS A 75 6.44 -1.14 30.03
C LYS A 75 5.81 -0.57 28.76
N GLU A 76 5.25 -1.41 27.89
CA GLU A 76 4.55 -0.96 26.67
C GLU A 76 3.36 -0.05 27.00
N VAL A 77 2.54 -0.40 28.00
CA VAL A 77 1.41 0.43 28.43
C VAL A 77 1.90 1.78 28.96
N LYS A 78 2.95 1.79 29.80
CA LYS A 78 3.55 3.03 30.33
C LYS A 78 4.10 3.90 29.19
N ALA A 79 4.81 3.31 28.23
CA ALA A 79 5.34 4.01 27.06
C ALA A 79 4.23 4.58 26.15
N SER A 80 3.18 3.79 25.90
CA SER A 80 2.03 4.19 25.10
C SER A 80 1.30 5.39 25.70
N ILE A 81 1.01 5.36 27.00
CA ILE A 81 0.37 6.48 27.72
C ILE A 81 1.25 7.74 27.66
N LYS A 82 2.55 7.61 27.89
CA LYS A 82 3.50 8.73 27.80
C LYS A 82 3.49 9.36 26.41
N CYS A 83 3.64 8.55 25.36
CA CYS A 83 3.65 8.99 23.97
C CYS A 83 2.35 9.71 23.58
N ARG A 84 1.19 9.20 24.00
CA ARG A 84 -0.12 9.83 23.75
C ARG A 84 -0.25 11.18 24.43
N ARG A 85 0.20 11.29 25.68
CA ARG A 85 0.20 12.56 26.40
C ARG A 85 1.06 13.59 25.68
N GLU A 86 2.24 13.20 25.22
CA GLU A 86 3.14 14.07 24.46
C GLU A 86 2.53 14.51 23.12
N LEU A 87 1.86 13.61 22.40
CA LEU A 87 1.08 13.96 21.20
C LEU A 87 0.02 15.03 21.51
N TRP A 88 -0.74 14.86 22.59
CA TRP A 88 -1.77 15.82 22.97
C TRP A 88 -1.19 17.17 23.38
N CYS A 89 -0.07 17.19 24.12
CA CYS A 89 0.65 18.43 24.42
C CYS A 89 1.10 19.15 23.14
N TYR A 90 1.68 18.40 22.18
CA TYR A 90 2.08 18.95 20.88
C TYR A 90 0.88 19.50 20.09
N LEU A 91 -0.26 18.80 20.10
CA LEU A 91 -1.48 19.23 19.43
C LEU A 91 -2.10 20.51 20.02
N MET A 92 -1.92 20.78 21.32
CA MET A 92 -2.36 22.06 21.90
C MET A 92 -1.49 23.22 21.41
N GLN A 93 -0.21 22.97 21.17
CA GLN A 93 0.77 23.99 20.78
C GLN A 93 0.73 24.29 19.27
N ILE A 94 0.49 23.27 18.43
CA ILE A 94 0.58 23.42 16.97
C ILE A 94 -0.39 24.46 16.40
N SER A 95 -1.57 24.63 17.02
CA SER A 95 -2.50 25.68 16.62
C SER A 95 -1.95 27.07 16.89
N GLU A 96 -1.32 27.28 18.04
CA GLU A 96 -0.71 28.58 18.39
C GLU A 96 0.47 28.90 17.46
N MET A 97 1.25 27.89 17.08
CA MET A 97 2.43 28.08 16.23
C MET A 97 2.10 28.36 14.76
N HIS A 98 0.95 27.89 14.26
CA HIS A 98 0.67 27.87 12.82
C HIS A 98 -0.74 28.31 12.43
N TYR A 99 -1.49 29.01 13.28
CA TYR A 99 -2.85 29.47 12.95
C TYR A 99 -2.92 30.38 11.71
N TYR A 100 -1.84 31.12 11.40
CA TYR A 100 -1.77 32.08 10.31
C TYR A 100 -1.42 31.44 8.95
N LYS A 101 -1.17 30.12 8.90
CA LYS A 101 -0.80 29.41 7.67
C LYS A 101 -1.99 28.67 7.08
N ASP A 102 -2.21 28.87 5.78
CA ASP A 102 -3.25 28.15 5.03
C ASP A 102 -2.94 26.64 4.89
N ASP A 103 -1.66 26.28 4.81
CA ASP A 103 -1.20 24.88 4.82
C ASP A 103 0.13 24.72 5.59
N LEU A 104 0.35 23.52 6.14
CA LEU A 104 1.58 23.09 6.80
C LEU A 104 2.46 22.31 5.84
N SER A 105 3.72 22.72 5.77
CA SER A 105 4.77 21.97 5.07
C SER A 105 5.39 20.91 5.97
N ASP A 106 6.13 19.96 5.38
CA ASP A 106 6.92 18.97 6.12
C ASP A 106 7.96 19.62 7.04
N SER A 107 8.48 20.80 6.68
CA SER A 107 9.39 21.57 7.52
C SER A 107 8.73 22.08 8.80
N ASP A 108 7.45 22.43 8.74
CA ASP A 108 6.70 22.94 9.90
C ASP A 108 6.44 21.85 10.95
N MET A 109 6.50 20.58 10.55
CA MET A 109 6.24 19.43 11.42
C MET A 109 7.53 18.71 11.87
N LYS A 110 8.72 19.26 11.60
CA LYS A 110 10.00 18.60 11.96
C LYS A 110 10.17 18.34 13.45
N ASP A 111 9.63 19.19 14.32
CA ASP A 111 9.71 18.98 15.77
C ASP A 111 8.90 17.76 16.21
N PHE A 112 7.87 17.39 15.45
CA PHE A 112 7.07 16.20 15.69
C PHE A 112 7.88 14.90 15.55
N ASP A 113 8.97 14.92 14.76
CA ASP A 113 9.87 13.78 14.61
C ASP A 113 10.39 13.25 15.95
N LEU A 114 10.60 14.14 16.93
CA LEU A 114 11.10 13.77 18.27
C LEU A 114 10.19 12.75 18.96
N LEU A 115 8.91 12.71 18.60
CA LEU A 115 7.96 11.79 19.21
C LEU A 115 8.02 10.37 18.64
N PHE A 116 8.57 10.15 17.45
CA PHE A 116 8.49 8.82 16.79
C PHE A 116 9.75 8.34 16.08
N ARG A 117 10.74 9.20 15.84
CA ARG A 117 11.98 8.82 15.16
C ARG A 117 12.97 8.15 16.11
N LEU A 118 13.35 6.91 15.77
CA LEU A 118 14.34 6.13 16.51
C LEU A 118 15.71 6.82 16.59
N ASP A 119 16.15 7.44 15.50
CA ASP A 119 17.40 8.20 15.41
C ASP A 119 17.42 9.44 16.34
N LYS A 120 16.24 9.90 16.77
CA LYS A 120 16.09 11.02 17.72
C LYS A 120 15.79 10.56 19.15
N GLY A 121 15.93 9.26 19.44
CA GLY A 121 15.74 8.68 20.77
C GLY A 121 14.28 8.35 21.13
N ALA A 122 13.35 8.36 20.18
CA ALA A 122 11.97 7.96 20.43
C ALA A 122 11.87 6.46 20.72
N TYR A 123 10.84 6.07 21.48
CA TYR A 123 10.58 4.66 21.76
C TYR A 123 10.16 3.93 20.49
N HIS A 124 10.63 2.70 20.30
CA HIS A 124 10.46 1.95 19.05
C HIS A 124 9.01 1.66 18.64
N MET A 125 8.08 1.67 19.60
CA MET A 125 6.64 1.53 19.34
C MET A 125 5.90 2.85 19.16
N ASN A 126 6.52 4.00 19.37
CA ASN A 126 5.85 5.30 19.34
C ASN A 126 5.16 5.56 17.99
N TYR A 127 5.77 5.19 16.86
CA TYR A 127 5.11 5.30 15.57
C TYR A 127 3.72 4.62 15.56
N TYR A 128 3.64 3.37 16.04
CA TYR A 128 2.39 2.61 16.06
C TYR A 128 1.40 3.18 17.06
N PHE A 129 1.89 3.63 18.22
CA PHE A 129 1.07 4.34 19.19
C PHE A 129 0.44 5.57 18.53
N LEU A 130 1.22 6.49 17.99
CA LEU A 130 0.71 7.73 17.40
C LEU A 130 -0.31 7.46 16.28
N ILE A 131 -0.03 6.52 15.38
CA ILE A 131 -0.97 6.15 14.31
C ILE A 131 -2.30 5.67 14.89
N ASP A 132 -2.27 4.77 15.88
CA ASP A 132 -3.47 4.22 16.52
C ASP A 132 -4.31 5.32 17.20
N GLU A 133 -3.69 6.24 17.95
CA GLU A 133 -4.40 7.34 18.62
C GLU A 133 -5.03 8.30 17.60
N LEU A 134 -4.24 8.72 16.59
CA LEU A 134 -4.73 9.63 15.55
C LEU A 134 -5.88 9.00 14.77
N MET A 135 -5.77 7.72 14.40
CA MET A 135 -6.83 7.01 13.69
C MET A 135 -8.09 6.85 14.54
N SER A 136 -7.95 6.50 15.82
CA SER A 136 -9.06 6.37 16.77
C SER A 136 -9.85 7.68 16.91
N VAL A 137 -9.16 8.80 17.15
CA VAL A 137 -9.82 10.11 17.27
C VAL A 137 -10.43 10.55 15.94
N LEU A 138 -9.75 10.28 14.82
CA LEU A 138 -10.28 10.60 13.49
C LEU A 138 -11.45 9.72 13.05
N ALA A 139 -11.67 8.57 13.69
CA ALA A 139 -12.84 7.72 13.47
C ALA A 139 -14.10 8.23 14.20
N GLN A 140 -13.94 8.98 15.30
CA GLN A 140 -15.06 9.56 16.05
C GLN A 140 -15.84 10.61 15.24
N SER A 141 -17.10 10.82 15.63
CA SER A 141 -17.99 11.80 15.02
C SER A 141 -17.39 13.21 15.13
N PRO A 142 -17.37 14.01 14.05
CA PRO A 142 -16.88 15.39 14.11
C PRO A 142 -17.61 16.25 15.15
N ARG A 143 -18.87 15.93 15.46
CA ARG A 143 -19.73 16.68 16.40
C ARG A 143 -19.23 16.61 17.84
N GLU A 144 -18.42 15.62 18.16
CA GLU A 144 -17.91 15.35 19.52
C GLU A 144 -16.45 15.79 19.68
N SER A 145 -15.88 16.47 18.67
CA SER A 145 -14.44 16.75 18.60
C SER A 145 -14.14 18.22 18.30
N ASN A 146 -13.06 18.74 18.89
CA ASN A 146 -12.51 20.03 18.52
C ASN A 146 -12.02 20.00 17.06
N LEU A 147 -12.63 20.82 16.20
CA LEU A 147 -12.37 20.82 14.75
C LEU A 147 -10.94 21.27 14.40
N THR A 148 -10.34 22.16 15.20
CA THR A 148 -8.95 22.60 15.06
C THR A 148 -7.99 21.44 15.30
N HIS A 149 -8.15 20.72 16.41
CA HIS A 149 -7.33 19.53 16.68
C HIS A 149 -7.53 18.47 15.59
N ARG A 150 -8.78 18.27 15.15
CA ARG A 150 -9.10 17.32 14.07
C ARG A 150 -8.44 17.71 12.73
N TYR A 151 -8.29 19.00 12.44
CA TYR A 151 -7.56 19.48 11.28
C TYR A 151 -6.07 19.10 11.36
N TYR A 152 -5.39 19.48 12.45
CA TYR A 152 -3.97 19.18 12.63
C TYR A 152 -3.68 17.68 12.74
N MET A 153 -4.53 16.90 13.40
CA MET A 153 -4.41 15.44 13.44
C MET A 153 -4.42 14.80 12.04
N LYS A 154 -5.22 15.32 11.09
CA LYS A 154 -5.19 14.84 9.69
C LYS A 154 -3.87 15.14 9.01
N LYS A 155 -3.24 16.28 9.33
CA LYS A 155 -1.92 16.68 8.79
C LYS A 155 -0.82 15.82 9.40
N LEU A 156 -0.80 15.64 10.72
CA LEU A 156 0.16 14.77 11.42
C LEU A 156 0.06 13.31 10.98
N LEU A 157 -1.15 12.79 10.79
CA LEU A 157 -1.34 11.43 10.27
C LEU A 157 -0.73 11.27 8.88
N ARG A 158 -0.92 12.25 7.98
CA ARG A 158 -0.29 12.25 6.66
C ARG A 158 1.23 12.27 6.80
N TYR A 159 1.75 13.22 7.57
CA TYR A 159 3.18 13.40 7.78
C TYR A 159 3.87 12.13 8.31
N LEU A 160 3.33 11.52 9.38
CA LEU A 160 3.86 10.26 9.93
C LEU A 160 3.99 9.17 8.89
N GLN A 161 2.96 9.01 8.08
CA GLN A 161 2.95 7.96 7.07
C GLN A 161 3.91 8.25 5.93
N GLN A 162 3.99 9.50 5.49
CA GLN A 162 4.96 9.92 4.49
C GLN A 162 6.40 9.72 4.99
N CYS A 163 6.70 10.05 6.25
CA CYS A 163 8.02 9.78 6.85
C CYS A 163 8.38 8.30 6.82
N ARG A 164 7.46 7.41 7.18
CA ARG A 164 7.69 5.95 7.10
C ARG A 164 7.82 5.46 5.67
N LEU A 165 6.90 5.86 4.80
CA LEU A 165 6.86 5.42 3.40
C LEU A 165 8.06 5.94 2.61
N LYS A 166 8.63 7.09 2.99
CA LYS A 166 9.88 7.60 2.42
C LYS A 166 11.02 6.62 2.62
N GLY A 167 11.15 6.03 3.82
CA GLY A 167 12.13 4.98 4.07
C GLY A 167 11.86 3.72 3.24
N ILE A 168 10.60 3.28 3.16
CA ILE A 168 10.21 2.12 2.33
C ILE A 168 10.52 2.36 0.84
N TRP A 169 10.24 3.56 0.34
CA TRP A 169 10.52 3.95 -1.04
C TRP A 169 12.03 4.02 -1.30
N GLN A 170 12.82 4.54 -0.37
CA GLN A 170 14.29 4.55 -0.46
C GLN A 170 14.87 3.14 -0.50
N GLU A 171 14.33 2.19 0.27
CA GLU A 171 14.73 0.79 0.18
C GLU A 171 14.31 0.17 -1.16
N PHE A 172 13.11 0.47 -1.66
CA PHE A 172 12.63 0.00 -2.96
C PHE A 172 13.53 0.47 -4.12
N ILE A 173 14.00 1.73 -4.10
CA ILE A 173 14.92 2.27 -5.13
C ILE A 173 16.27 1.53 -5.14
N LYS A 174 16.70 0.95 -4.01
CA LYS A 174 17.96 0.19 -3.92
C LYS A 174 17.87 -1.20 -4.53
N TYR A 175 16.65 -1.69 -4.81
CA TYR A 175 16.48 -3.01 -5.42
C TYR A 175 17.04 -3.02 -6.84
N SER A 176 17.42 -4.20 -7.33
CA SER A 176 17.81 -4.37 -8.73
C SER A 176 16.63 -4.06 -9.67
N ASP A 177 16.91 -3.66 -10.91
CA ASP A 177 15.88 -3.37 -11.93
C ASP A 177 14.89 -4.53 -12.12
N LYS A 178 15.33 -5.76 -11.88
CA LYS A 178 14.48 -6.96 -11.90
C LYS A 178 13.46 -6.97 -10.78
N GLN A 179 13.81 -6.50 -9.59
CA GLN A 179 12.95 -6.54 -8.41
C GLN A 179 12.09 -5.27 -8.25
N GLN A 180 12.41 -4.19 -8.98
CA GLN A 180 11.59 -2.98 -9.01
C GLN A 180 10.34 -3.19 -9.87
N ILE A 181 9.31 -3.81 -9.31
CA ILE A 181 8.06 -4.09 -10.05
C ILE A 181 7.01 -2.99 -9.87
N LEU A 182 6.32 -2.63 -10.96
CA LEU A 182 5.38 -1.50 -11.02
C LEU A 182 4.23 -1.57 -10.00
N GLU A 183 3.66 -2.76 -9.78
CA GLU A 183 2.57 -2.95 -8.81
C GLU A 183 2.98 -2.65 -7.36
N GLN A 184 4.24 -2.91 -7.00
CA GLN A 184 4.76 -2.62 -5.67
C GLN A 184 4.95 -1.11 -5.52
N ALA A 185 5.53 -0.46 -6.53
CA ALA A 185 5.65 1.00 -6.58
C ALA A 185 4.26 1.67 -6.47
N ALA A 186 3.29 1.23 -7.28
CA ALA A 186 1.93 1.73 -7.25
C ALA A 186 1.24 1.51 -5.89
N THR A 187 1.56 0.41 -5.20
CA THR A 187 1.06 0.15 -3.85
C THR A 187 1.63 1.12 -2.83
N ILE A 188 2.93 1.44 -2.90
CA ILE A 188 3.57 2.44 -2.02
C ILE A 188 2.95 3.82 -2.26
N VAL A 189 2.76 4.20 -3.52
CA VAL A 189 2.07 5.45 -3.90
C VAL A 189 0.64 5.48 -3.37
N ALA A 190 -0.10 4.37 -3.49
CA ALA A 190 -1.46 4.27 -2.96
C ALA A 190 -1.50 4.45 -1.42
N GLN A 191 -0.52 3.91 -0.70
CA GLN A 191 -0.38 4.12 0.75
C GLN A 191 -0.07 5.58 1.08
N TRP A 192 0.78 6.24 0.28
CA TRP A 192 1.21 7.63 0.48
C TRP A 192 0.04 8.62 0.50
N TYR A 193 -0.91 8.44 -0.42
CA TYR A 193 -2.03 9.36 -0.59
C TYR A 193 -3.32 8.92 0.12
N GLN A 194 -3.36 7.73 0.73
CA GLN A 194 -4.54 7.19 1.41
C GLN A 194 -4.25 6.86 2.88
N PRO A 195 -3.91 7.85 3.72
CA PRO A 195 -3.35 7.54 5.02
C PRO A 195 -4.33 6.93 6.03
N LYS A 196 -5.62 7.00 5.73
CA LYS A 196 -6.65 6.37 6.56
C LYS A 196 -6.97 4.94 6.13
N LYS A 197 -6.48 4.50 4.97
CA LYS A 197 -6.77 3.19 4.39
C LYS A 197 -5.54 2.30 4.53
N HIS A 198 -5.72 1.11 5.07
CA HIS A 198 -4.67 0.10 5.07
C HIS A 198 -4.62 -0.59 3.70
N VAL A 199 -3.78 -0.09 2.80
CA VAL A 199 -3.51 -0.72 1.50
C VAL A 199 -2.44 -1.80 1.68
N SER A 200 -2.72 -3.02 1.22
CA SER A 200 -1.88 -4.20 1.45
C SER A 200 -1.35 -4.73 0.12
N TYR A 201 -0.01 -4.78 -0.02
CA TYR A 201 0.62 -5.33 -1.22
C TYR A 201 0.24 -6.79 -1.46
N SER A 202 0.16 -7.63 -0.42
CA SER A 202 -0.25 -9.03 -0.58
C SER A 202 -1.66 -9.18 -1.17
N ARG A 203 -2.60 -8.27 -0.85
CA ARG A 203 -3.94 -8.24 -1.46
C ARG A 203 -3.91 -7.81 -2.92
N VAL A 204 -3.09 -6.81 -3.25
CA VAL A 204 -2.86 -6.37 -4.64
C VAL A 204 -2.26 -7.51 -5.46
N LYS A 205 -1.16 -8.11 -4.98
CA LYS A 205 -0.48 -9.27 -5.58
C LYS A 205 -1.46 -10.42 -5.83
N ALA A 206 -2.22 -10.82 -4.81
CA ALA A 206 -3.20 -11.91 -4.93
C ALA A 206 -4.31 -11.60 -5.95
N SER A 207 -4.77 -10.35 -6.02
CA SER A 207 -5.79 -9.95 -7.01
C SER A 207 -5.26 -10.04 -8.43
N LEU A 208 -4.00 -9.62 -8.67
CA LEU A 208 -3.34 -9.70 -9.97
C LEU A 208 -3.05 -11.16 -10.37
N ALA A 209 -2.61 -11.99 -9.42
CA ALA A 209 -2.41 -13.43 -9.63
C ALA A 209 -3.73 -14.13 -10.01
N ASN A 210 -4.84 -13.78 -9.35
CA ASN A 210 -6.16 -14.32 -9.68
C ASN A 210 -6.61 -13.94 -11.10
N ILE A 211 -6.27 -12.74 -11.57
CA ILE A 211 -6.54 -12.34 -12.96
C ILE A 211 -5.64 -13.15 -13.92
N ALA A 212 -4.35 -13.29 -13.63
CA ALA A 212 -3.45 -14.11 -14.45
C ALA A 212 -3.94 -15.56 -14.59
N GLN A 213 -4.47 -16.13 -13.50
CA GLN A 213 -5.08 -17.45 -13.51
C GLN A 213 -6.31 -17.52 -14.45
N GLN A 214 -7.19 -16.51 -14.44
CA GLN A 214 -8.31 -16.44 -15.39
C GLN A 214 -7.84 -16.36 -16.84
N VAL A 215 -6.74 -15.65 -17.11
CA VAL A 215 -6.13 -15.63 -18.45
C VAL A 215 -5.65 -17.02 -18.86
N LEU A 216 -4.95 -17.74 -17.98
CA LEU A 216 -4.51 -19.11 -18.26
C LEU A 216 -5.69 -20.05 -18.53
N GLU A 217 -6.78 -19.92 -17.78
CA GLU A 217 -8.00 -20.72 -17.97
C GLU A 217 -8.70 -20.43 -19.30
N CYS A 218 -8.78 -19.15 -19.69
CA CYS A 218 -9.35 -18.75 -20.99
C CYS A 218 -8.44 -19.18 -22.14
N LEU A 219 -7.12 -18.99 -22.00
CA LEU A 219 -6.10 -19.39 -22.97
C LEU A 219 -6.12 -20.90 -23.20
N LYS A 220 -6.31 -21.71 -22.15
CA LYS A 220 -6.39 -23.17 -22.27
C LYS A 220 -7.58 -23.65 -23.09
N LYS A 221 -8.70 -22.89 -23.07
CA LYS A 221 -9.89 -23.20 -23.87
C LYS A 221 -9.69 -22.85 -25.34
N GLU A 222 -9.02 -21.73 -25.63
CA GLU A 222 -8.82 -21.22 -27.00
C GLU A 222 -7.59 -21.86 -27.68
N HIS A 223 -6.52 -22.11 -26.93
CA HIS A 223 -5.22 -22.61 -27.40
C HIS A 223 -4.66 -23.72 -26.48
N PRO A 224 -5.26 -24.92 -26.44
CA PRO A 224 -4.86 -25.99 -25.50
C PRO A 224 -3.42 -26.47 -25.62
N ASN A 225 -2.82 -26.33 -26.82
CA ASN A 225 -1.46 -26.80 -27.13
C ASN A 225 -0.39 -25.73 -26.94
N HIS A 226 -0.72 -24.57 -26.36
CA HIS A 226 0.25 -23.50 -26.15
C HIS A 226 1.36 -23.95 -25.18
N SER A 227 2.60 -23.60 -25.50
CA SER A 227 3.81 -23.95 -24.75
C SER A 227 3.78 -23.54 -23.28
N ILE A 228 3.03 -22.48 -22.90
CA ILE A 228 2.89 -21.98 -21.53
C ILE A 228 2.40 -23.05 -20.55
N PHE A 229 1.63 -24.04 -21.02
CA PHE A 229 1.13 -25.14 -20.18
C PHE A 229 2.19 -26.21 -19.90
N SER A 230 3.33 -26.17 -20.58
CA SER A 230 4.51 -27.01 -20.30
C SER A 230 5.53 -26.31 -19.40
N THR A 231 5.28 -25.05 -19.03
CA THR A 231 6.19 -24.23 -18.21
C THR A 231 6.15 -24.64 -16.75
N SER A 232 7.32 -24.61 -16.11
CA SER A 232 7.46 -25.03 -14.71
C SER A 232 6.88 -24.01 -13.73
N THR A 233 6.47 -24.49 -12.55
CA THR A 233 5.93 -23.64 -11.48
C THR A 233 6.97 -22.66 -10.93
N GLU A 234 8.25 -23.01 -10.99
CA GLU A 234 9.36 -22.14 -10.57
C GLU A 234 9.45 -20.88 -11.45
N LEU A 235 9.24 -21.01 -12.76
CA LEU A 235 9.26 -19.87 -13.68
C LEU A 235 8.09 -18.91 -13.43
N PHE A 236 6.88 -19.44 -13.22
CA PHE A 236 5.73 -18.60 -12.83
C PHE A 236 5.98 -17.87 -11.51
N SER A 237 6.55 -18.56 -10.53
CA SER A 237 6.92 -17.95 -9.24
C SER A 237 7.96 -16.84 -9.42
N PHE A 238 8.95 -17.05 -10.31
CA PHE A 238 9.94 -16.04 -10.65
C PHE A 238 9.30 -14.79 -11.27
N TRP A 239 8.44 -14.96 -12.29
CA TRP A 239 7.75 -13.85 -12.97
C TRP A 239 6.76 -13.09 -12.08
N GLU A 240 6.24 -13.75 -11.05
CA GLU A 240 5.35 -13.11 -10.09
C GLU A 240 6.05 -11.97 -9.35
N ASP A 241 7.32 -12.17 -8.98
CA ASP A 241 8.11 -11.26 -8.14
C ASP A 241 9.21 -10.49 -8.88
N ASN A 242 9.47 -10.79 -10.16
CA ASN A 242 10.57 -10.18 -10.91
C ASN A 242 10.12 -9.74 -12.31
N ASN A 243 10.62 -8.58 -12.75
CA ASN A 243 10.63 -8.16 -14.15
C ASN A 243 11.44 -9.13 -15.00
N ILE A 244 11.04 -9.24 -16.25
CA ILE A 244 11.62 -10.15 -17.24
C ILE A 244 12.41 -9.31 -18.23
N ASP A 245 13.62 -9.76 -18.56
CA ASP A 245 14.51 -9.07 -19.50
C ASP A 245 14.07 -9.24 -20.95
N ASP A 246 13.39 -10.33 -21.29
CA ASP A 246 12.89 -10.59 -22.65
C ASP A 246 11.60 -11.43 -22.64
N ASN A 247 10.84 -11.36 -23.73
CA ASN A 247 9.64 -12.19 -23.89
C ASN A 247 9.98 -13.67 -23.98
N GLN A 248 9.17 -14.49 -23.32
CA GLN A 248 9.41 -15.94 -23.21
C GLN A 248 8.75 -16.74 -24.34
N TRP A 249 7.93 -16.08 -25.14
CA TRP A 249 7.12 -16.68 -26.19
C TRP A 249 7.46 -16.09 -27.54
N ASP A 250 7.27 -16.87 -28.59
CA ASP A 250 7.41 -16.35 -29.95
C ASP A 250 6.28 -15.37 -30.30
N ARG A 251 6.32 -14.82 -31.51
CA ARG A 251 5.35 -13.82 -31.97
C ARG A 251 3.91 -14.32 -31.95
N ILE A 252 3.67 -15.59 -32.27
CA ILE A 252 2.34 -16.15 -32.38
C ILE A 252 1.78 -16.39 -30.98
N GLU A 253 2.53 -17.10 -30.15
CA GLU A 253 2.16 -17.41 -28.77
C GLU A 253 2.03 -16.15 -27.90
N GLY A 254 2.97 -15.21 -28.04
CA GLY A 254 2.92 -13.94 -27.33
C GLY A 254 1.66 -13.13 -27.67
N LYS A 255 1.25 -13.14 -28.95
CA LYS A 255 0.01 -12.49 -29.38
C LYS A 255 -1.23 -13.19 -28.86
N GLN A 256 -1.26 -14.52 -28.83
CA GLN A 256 -2.36 -15.28 -28.22
C GLN A 256 -2.54 -14.90 -26.75
N ILE A 257 -1.45 -14.84 -25.98
CA ILE A 257 -1.52 -14.42 -24.57
C ILE A 257 -2.03 -12.99 -24.42
N ILE A 258 -1.53 -12.04 -25.24
CA ILE A 258 -1.97 -10.64 -25.19
C ILE A 258 -3.46 -10.52 -25.54
N ASP A 259 -3.93 -11.21 -26.58
CA ASP A 259 -5.33 -11.15 -27.01
C ASP A 259 -6.26 -11.77 -25.95
N THR A 260 -5.90 -12.91 -25.36
CA THR A 260 -6.65 -13.50 -24.24
C THR A 260 -6.61 -12.58 -23.01
N LEU A 261 -5.46 -11.98 -22.69
CA LEU A 261 -5.32 -11.05 -21.56
C LEU A 261 -6.24 -9.82 -21.72
N ARG A 262 -6.29 -9.25 -22.92
CA ARG A 262 -7.17 -8.11 -23.23
C ARG A 262 -8.64 -8.50 -23.02
N LYS A 263 -9.06 -9.61 -23.59
CA LYS A 263 -10.43 -10.14 -23.45
C LYS A 263 -10.78 -10.35 -21.97
N VAL A 264 -9.93 -11.02 -21.21
CA VAL A 264 -10.17 -11.26 -19.78
C VAL A 264 -10.24 -9.95 -19.00
N LEU A 265 -9.29 -9.03 -19.18
CA LEU A 265 -9.28 -7.77 -18.43
C LEU A 265 -10.50 -6.90 -18.73
N PHE A 266 -10.82 -6.68 -20.01
CA PHE A 266 -11.79 -5.67 -20.41
C PHE A 266 -13.20 -6.23 -20.60
N ASP A 267 -13.34 -7.50 -20.98
CA ASP A 267 -14.64 -8.10 -21.31
C ASP A 267 -15.16 -8.97 -20.17
N GLU A 268 -14.31 -9.83 -19.58
CA GLU A 268 -14.74 -10.76 -18.52
C GLU A 268 -14.67 -10.12 -17.12
N VAL A 269 -13.55 -9.51 -16.76
CA VAL A 269 -13.35 -8.82 -15.47
C VAL A 269 -13.97 -7.42 -15.49
N GLY A 270 -14.12 -6.81 -16.67
CA GLY A 270 -14.82 -5.55 -16.86
C GLY A 270 -14.03 -4.30 -16.48
N PHE A 271 -12.70 -4.31 -16.59
CA PHE A 271 -11.92 -3.08 -16.44
C PHE A 271 -12.33 -2.04 -17.48
N CYS A 272 -12.41 -0.77 -17.07
CA CYS A 272 -12.73 0.33 -17.97
C CYS A 272 -11.85 1.57 -17.70
N GLY A 273 -11.53 2.28 -18.79
CA GLY A 273 -10.77 3.52 -18.77
C GLY A 273 -11.61 4.69 -18.25
N TRP A 274 -11.11 5.39 -17.25
CA TRP A 274 -11.64 6.69 -16.85
C TRP A 274 -11.17 7.76 -17.84
N LEU A 275 -12.05 8.13 -18.76
CA LEU A 275 -11.86 9.27 -19.65
C LEU A 275 -12.33 10.53 -18.90
N CYS A 276 -11.41 11.25 -18.26
CA CYS A 276 -11.74 12.54 -17.64
C CYS A 276 -12.39 13.47 -18.67
N VAL A 277 -13.67 13.80 -18.47
CA VAL A 277 -14.37 14.82 -19.28
C VAL A 277 -14.00 16.24 -18.82
N HIS A 278 -13.46 16.41 -17.61
CA HIS A 278 -13.06 17.71 -17.05
C HIS A 278 -11.70 17.67 -16.30
N PRO A 279 -10.79 18.63 -16.53
CA PRO A 279 -9.46 18.70 -15.91
C PRO A 279 -9.48 18.83 -14.37
N ASP A 280 -10.54 19.43 -13.82
CA ASP A 280 -10.62 19.76 -12.39
C ASP A 280 -11.10 18.58 -11.52
N ILE A 281 -11.54 17.48 -12.14
CA ILE A 281 -12.00 16.27 -11.44
C ILE A 281 -10.94 15.17 -11.59
N THR A 282 -9.79 15.38 -10.96
CA THR A 282 -8.86 14.28 -10.68
C THR A 282 -9.45 13.44 -9.54
N SER A 283 -10.39 12.57 -9.87
CA SER A 283 -10.91 11.60 -8.91
C SER A 283 -9.75 10.66 -8.55
N ARG A 284 -9.06 10.95 -7.44
CA ARG A 284 -7.97 10.16 -6.84
C ARG A 284 -8.30 8.66 -6.77
N LYS A 285 -9.60 8.32 -6.72
CA LYS A 285 -10.12 6.95 -6.69
C LYS A 285 -9.82 6.15 -7.97
N HIS A 286 -9.54 6.79 -9.11
CA HIS A 286 -9.19 6.11 -10.37
C HIS A 286 -7.68 5.96 -10.58
N THR A 287 -6.85 6.47 -9.65
CA THR A 287 -5.39 6.42 -9.77
C THR A 287 -4.76 5.32 -8.90
N PHE A 288 -5.34 5.02 -7.74
CA PHE A 288 -4.73 4.08 -6.81
C PHE A 288 -5.05 2.63 -7.15
N ILE A 289 -4.01 1.80 -7.25
CA ILE A 289 -4.11 0.41 -7.70
C ILE A 289 -5.14 -0.41 -6.91
N ASP A 290 -5.24 -0.20 -5.60
CA ASP A 290 -6.21 -0.90 -4.76
C ASP A 290 -7.66 -0.52 -5.10
N CYS A 291 -7.91 0.76 -5.38
CA CYS A 291 -9.23 1.24 -5.79
C CYS A 291 -9.57 0.79 -7.22
N VAL A 292 -8.60 0.76 -8.12
CA VAL A 292 -8.78 0.31 -9.51
C VAL A 292 -9.09 -1.18 -9.56
N LEU A 293 -8.35 -2.01 -8.80
CA LEU A 293 -8.62 -3.45 -8.71
C LEU A 293 -10.00 -3.75 -8.08
N GLU A 294 -10.45 -2.94 -7.12
CA GLU A 294 -11.75 -3.07 -6.48
C GLU A 294 -12.90 -2.64 -7.40
N LYS A 295 -12.78 -1.48 -8.06
CA LYS A 295 -13.86 -0.85 -8.84
C LYS A 295 -13.84 -1.18 -10.33
N LYS A 296 -12.78 -1.80 -10.80
CA LYS A 296 -12.52 -2.08 -12.22
C LYS A 296 -12.53 -0.82 -13.09
N ASN A 297 -12.18 0.34 -12.53
CA ASN A 297 -12.19 1.61 -13.24
C ASN A 297 -10.96 2.43 -12.86
N GLY A 298 -10.10 2.71 -13.84
CA GLY A 298 -8.81 3.36 -13.62
C GLY A 298 -8.41 4.31 -14.74
N ASN A 299 -7.46 5.20 -14.46
CA ASN A 299 -6.83 6.03 -15.47
C ASN A 299 -5.81 5.21 -16.31
N ALA A 300 -5.23 5.84 -17.34
CA ALA A 300 -4.29 5.18 -18.24
C ALA A 300 -3.11 4.51 -17.51
N VAL A 301 -2.47 5.22 -16.58
CA VAL A 301 -1.32 4.72 -15.83
C VAL A 301 -1.70 3.51 -15.00
N SER A 302 -2.77 3.60 -14.21
CA SER A 302 -3.17 2.52 -13.30
C SER A 302 -3.61 1.27 -14.05
N LEU A 303 -4.34 1.43 -15.17
CA LEU A 303 -4.70 0.30 -16.03
C LEU A 303 -3.49 -0.31 -16.72
N ALA A 304 -2.53 0.50 -17.16
CA ALA A 304 -1.29 0.01 -17.74
C ALA A 304 -0.48 -0.78 -16.72
N ILE A 305 -0.42 -0.33 -15.46
CA ILE A 305 0.23 -1.08 -14.37
C ILE A 305 -0.47 -2.42 -14.13
N VAL A 306 -1.81 -2.46 -14.11
CA VAL A 306 -2.56 -3.73 -13.97
C VAL A 306 -2.26 -4.66 -15.15
N PHE A 307 -2.37 -4.18 -16.38
CA PHE A 307 -2.12 -4.96 -17.58
C PHE A 307 -0.69 -5.50 -17.60
N HIS A 308 0.32 -4.63 -17.43
CA HIS A 308 1.73 -4.99 -17.34
C HIS A 308 1.98 -6.06 -16.27
N SER A 309 1.39 -5.89 -15.09
CA SER A 309 1.61 -6.80 -13.96
C SER A 309 1.03 -8.18 -14.20
N VAL A 310 -0.11 -8.28 -14.90
CA VAL A 310 -0.68 -9.57 -15.31
C VAL A 310 0.11 -10.18 -16.46
N ALA A 311 0.47 -9.39 -17.48
CA ALA A 311 1.30 -9.81 -18.60
C ALA A 311 2.64 -10.41 -18.13
N ARG A 312 3.33 -9.71 -17.21
CA ARG A 312 4.58 -10.18 -16.60
C ARG A 312 4.44 -11.58 -16.00
N ARG A 313 3.38 -11.83 -15.22
CA ARG A 313 3.09 -13.15 -14.62
C ARG A 313 2.90 -14.27 -15.64
N LEU A 314 2.61 -13.92 -16.89
CA LEU A 314 2.41 -14.84 -18.00
C LEU A 314 3.65 -14.91 -18.91
N GLY A 315 4.82 -14.43 -18.46
CA GLY A 315 6.05 -14.46 -19.26
C GLY A 315 6.12 -13.37 -20.35
N ILE A 316 5.18 -12.41 -20.33
CA ILE A 316 5.12 -11.33 -21.32
C ILE A 316 5.77 -10.06 -20.74
N ARG A 317 6.83 -9.58 -21.39
CA ARG A 317 7.39 -8.25 -21.17
C ARG A 317 6.63 -7.23 -22.02
N CYS A 318 6.08 -6.22 -21.34
CA CYS A 318 5.64 -4.97 -21.96
C CYS A 318 6.42 -3.82 -21.34
N ASP A 319 6.74 -2.79 -22.11
CA ASP A 319 7.38 -1.59 -21.58
C ASP A 319 6.37 -0.43 -21.57
N LEU A 320 6.21 0.21 -20.40
CA LEU A 320 5.35 1.39 -20.24
C LEU A 320 6.01 2.59 -20.92
N ILE A 321 5.30 3.19 -21.87
CA ILE A 321 5.76 4.36 -22.61
C ILE A 321 4.84 5.54 -22.30
N SER A 322 5.43 6.60 -21.76
CA SER A 322 4.76 7.85 -21.45
C SER A 322 4.78 8.79 -22.66
N PHE A 323 3.61 9.23 -23.08
CA PHE A 323 3.43 10.29 -24.07
C PHE A 323 2.79 11.50 -23.41
N PRO A 324 3.00 12.72 -23.96
CA PRO A 324 2.23 13.88 -23.53
C PRO A 324 0.74 13.56 -23.61
N SER A 325 0.04 13.62 -22.47
CA SER A 325 -1.39 13.32 -22.29
C SER A 325 -1.87 11.87 -22.46
N HIS A 326 -0.99 10.87 -22.65
CA HIS A 326 -1.41 9.46 -22.80
C HIS A 326 -0.31 8.46 -22.41
N PHE A 327 -0.70 7.24 -22.05
CA PHE A 327 0.24 6.14 -21.77
C PHE A 327 -0.10 4.93 -22.65
N PHE A 328 0.92 4.25 -23.17
CA PHE A 328 0.77 3.00 -23.89
C PHE A 328 1.73 1.95 -23.32
N LEU A 329 1.41 0.68 -23.56
CA LEU A 329 2.36 -0.41 -23.36
C LEU A 329 2.92 -0.82 -24.71
N SER A 330 4.24 -0.85 -24.86
CA SER A 330 4.90 -1.40 -26.05
C SER A 330 5.23 -2.87 -25.84
N TRP A 331 5.06 -3.68 -26.88
CA TRP A 331 5.44 -5.09 -26.90
C TRP A 331 6.26 -5.40 -28.16
N LYS A 332 7.30 -6.22 -28.00
CA LYS A 332 8.16 -6.74 -29.08
C LYS A 332 8.37 -8.23 -28.89
N SER A 333 8.55 -8.99 -29.97
CA SER A 333 8.79 -10.44 -29.87
C SER A 333 10.10 -10.74 -29.15
N LYS A 334 11.16 -9.97 -29.39
CA LYS A 334 12.39 -9.98 -28.61
C LYS A 334 12.87 -8.55 -28.34
N TYR A 335 13.51 -8.38 -27.19
CA TYR A 335 14.10 -7.12 -26.77
C TYR A 335 15.61 -7.11 -26.92
N ASN A 336 16.26 -8.27 -26.91
CA ASN A 336 17.71 -8.41 -26.99
C ASN A 336 18.21 -8.79 -28.39
N THR A 337 17.78 -8.06 -29.44
CA THR A 337 18.23 -8.30 -30.81
C THR A 337 19.15 -7.20 -31.33
N THR A 338 20.13 -7.62 -32.14
CA THR A 338 21.20 -6.78 -32.69
C THR A 338 20.71 -5.74 -33.71
N ASN A 339 19.54 -5.98 -34.32
CA ASN A 339 18.88 -5.09 -35.28
C ASN A 339 17.45 -4.73 -34.79
N PRO A 340 17.29 -3.60 -34.07
CA PRO A 340 16.01 -3.19 -33.49
C PRO A 340 14.93 -2.79 -34.52
N GLU A 341 15.31 -2.57 -35.78
CA GLU A 341 14.42 -2.06 -36.83
C GLU A 341 13.60 -3.16 -37.53
N ASP A 342 14.06 -4.40 -37.50
CA ASP A 342 13.44 -5.55 -38.18
C ASP A 342 12.32 -6.21 -37.35
N GLU A 343 12.17 -5.83 -36.08
CA GLU A 343 11.14 -6.39 -35.21
C GLU A 343 9.88 -5.54 -35.14
N GLU A 344 8.77 -6.15 -35.51
CA GLU A 344 7.44 -5.56 -35.47
C GLU A 344 7.04 -5.28 -34.01
N CYS A 345 6.94 -4.00 -33.66
CA CYS A 345 6.51 -3.51 -32.37
C CYS A 345 5.04 -3.10 -32.44
N PHE A 346 4.25 -3.52 -31.45
CA PHE A 346 2.88 -3.05 -31.30
C PHE A 346 2.67 -2.34 -29.97
N TYR A 347 1.78 -1.36 -29.98
CA TYR A 347 1.36 -0.65 -28.78
C TYR A 347 -0.02 -1.13 -28.33
N ILE A 348 -0.23 -1.20 -27.03
CA ILE A 348 -1.48 -1.60 -26.40
C ILE A 348 -2.05 -0.36 -25.71
N ASP A 349 -3.21 0.09 -26.17
CA ASP A 349 -3.94 1.20 -25.59
C ASP A 349 -4.93 0.70 -24.54
N VAL A 350 -4.52 0.76 -23.28
CA VAL A 350 -5.33 0.29 -22.15
C VAL A 350 -6.56 1.17 -21.85
N LEU A 351 -6.62 2.41 -22.34
CA LEU A 351 -7.83 3.23 -22.22
C LEU A 351 -8.91 2.78 -23.21
N HIS A 352 -8.50 2.32 -24.39
CA HIS A 352 -9.39 1.83 -25.43
C HIS A 352 -9.46 0.30 -25.45
N ARG A 353 -9.73 -0.30 -24.28
CA ARG A 353 -9.90 -1.76 -24.09
C ARG A 353 -8.70 -2.60 -24.57
N GLY A 354 -7.50 -2.05 -24.43
CA GLY A 354 -6.27 -2.70 -24.84
C GLY A 354 -6.10 -2.77 -26.36
N SER A 355 -6.73 -1.90 -27.17
CA SER A 355 -6.59 -1.95 -28.62
C SER A 355 -5.12 -2.01 -29.06
N ILE A 356 -4.80 -2.94 -29.95
CA ILE A 356 -3.45 -3.10 -30.52
C ILE A 356 -3.29 -2.11 -31.66
N LEU A 357 -2.27 -1.28 -31.58
CA LEU A 357 -1.92 -0.25 -32.55
C LEU A 357 -0.58 -0.58 -33.19
N SER A 358 -0.53 -0.56 -34.53
CA SER A 358 0.70 -0.70 -35.33
C SER A 358 1.31 0.67 -35.67
N ARG A 359 2.39 0.68 -36.46
CA ARG A 359 2.98 1.93 -36.99
C ARG A 359 2.06 2.81 -37.78
N ASN A 360 1.06 2.21 -38.39
CA ASN A 360 0.15 2.92 -39.26
C ASN A 360 -1.10 3.41 -38.52
N ASP A 361 -1.31 2.96 -37.27
CA ASP A 361 -2.53 3.20 -36.50
C ASP A 361 -2.37 4.37 -35.53
N CYS A 362 -2.11 5.56 -36.07
CA CYS A 362 -1.90 6.73 -35.23
C CYS A 362 -3.16 7.13 -34.42
N PRO A 363 -3.15 7.06 -33.08
CA PRO A 363 -4.28 7.50 -32.27
C PRO A 363 -4.38 9.03 -32.30
N LYS A 364 -5.60 9.55 -32.47
CA LYS A 364 -5.88 10.98 -32.34
C LYS A 364 -5.90 11.36 -30.86
N ILE A 365 -4.74 11.76 -30.33
CA ILE A 365 -4.62 12.22 -28.94
C ILE A 365 -4.88 13.74 -28.86
N ARG A 366 -5.74 14.17 -27.91
CA ARG A 366 -6.02 15.60 -27.70
C ARG A 366 -4.73 16.36 -27.35
N GLY A 367 -4.38 17.37 -28.16
CA GLY A 367 -3.23 18.24 -27.93
C GLY A 367 -1.94 17.83 -28.65
N ALA A 368 -1.90 16.66 -29.28
CA ALA A 368 -0.77 16.25 -30.11
C ALA A 368 -0.87 16.84 -31.53
N LYS A 369 0.14 17.62 -31.96
CA LYS A 369 0.25 18.16 -33.34
C LYS A 369 0.86 17.18 -34.34
N LYS A 370 1.53 16.13 -33.85
CA LYS A 370 2.18 15.06 -34.61
C LYS A 370 1.72 13.73 -34.04
N CYS A 371 1.83 12.66 -34.82
CA CYS A 371 1.49 11.35 -34.30
C CYS A 371 2.40 11.02 -33.10
N PRO A 372 1.85 10.67 -31.93
CA PRO A 372 2.67 10.26 -30.80
C PRO A 372 3.54 9.06 -31.17
N ILE A 373 3.00 8.18 -32.01
CA ILE A 373 3.64 6.93 -32.41
C ILE A 373 4.51 7.11 -33.68
N GLU A 374 4.57 8.27 -34.34
CA GLU A 374 5.41 8.46 -35.55
C GLU A 374 6.90 8.21 -35.27
N ASN A 375 7.37 8.50 -34.06
CA ASN A 375 8.75 8.24 -33.65
C ASN A 375 8.86 6.98 -32.77
N PHE A 376 8.61 5.81 -33.38
CA PHE A 376 8.58 4.48 -32.75
C PHE A 376 9.75 4.15 -31.81
N ASN A 377 10.93 4.73 -32.07
CA ASN A 377 12.19 4.35 -31.42
C ASN A 377 12.76 5.41 -30.47
N THR A 378 12.10 6.56 -30.31
CA THR A 378 12.68 7.69 -29.55
C THR A 378 12.25 7.75 -28.09
N TYR A 379 11.28 6.95 -27.68
CA TYR A 379 10.72 7.02 -26.33
C TYR A 379 11.23 5.86 -25.47
N ASN A 380 11.89 6.21 -24.37
CA ASN A 380 12.42 5.24 -23.42
C ASN A 380 11.29 4.67 -22.54
N LYS A 381 11.47 3.41 -22.13
CA LYS A 381 10.67 2.78 -21.07
C LYS A 381 10.67 3.67 -19.83
N THR A 382 9.48 3.97 -19.32
CA THR A 382 9.32 4.60 -18.00
C THR A 382 9.66 3.58 -16.92
N SER A 383 10.61 3.93 -16.06
CA SER A 383 10.98 3.09 -14.92
C SER A 383 9.89 3.13 -13.85
N PRO A 384 9.80 2.14 -12.95
CA PRO A 384 8.90 2.19 -11.79
C PRO A 384 9.14 3.35 -10.82
N ILE A 385 10.30 4.00 -10.90
CA ILE A 385 10.68 5.13 -10.04
C ILE A 385 10.15 6.46 -10.61
N GLU A 386 10.06 6.56 -11.94
CA GLU A 386 9.52 7.69 -12.70
C GLU A 386 7.98 7.67 -12.70
#